data_AF-A0A1B2ERC3-F1
#
_entry.id   AF-A0A1B2ERC3-F1
#
_cell.length_a   1.000
_cell.length_b   1.000
_cell.length_c   1.000
_cell.angle_alpha   90.00
_cell.angle_beta   90.00
_cell.angle_gamma   90.00
#
_symmetry.space_group_name_H-M   'P 1'
#
loop_
_entity.id
_entity.type
_entity.pdbx_description
1 polymer ?
#
loop_
_entity_poly.entity_id
_entity_poly.type
_entity_poly.pdbx_seq_one_letter_code
_entity_poly.pdbx_strand_id
1 'polypeptide(L)' 'MDEDHFNMAVRKFLKEVGVTSQREIERIVREGAIKGTSLRLRMTLTSDDQPALKHVVETTIELR' A
#
# COMPACT_ATOMS: atom_id res chain seq x y z
N MET A 1 22.08 14.67 -8.02
CA MET A 1 21.54 13.31 -7.81
C MET A 1 21.51 12.63 -9.16
N ASP A 2 21.83 11.34 -9.22
CA ASP A 2 21.50 10.55 -10.39
C ASP A 2 19.98 10.32 -10.37
N GLU A 3 19.26 11.07 -11.20
CA GLU A 3 17.79 11.02 -11.27
C GLU A 3 17.30 9.62 -11.66
N ASP A 4 18.03 8.91 -12.50
CA ASP A 4 17.68 7.55 -12.91
C ASP A 4 17.82 6.59 -11.73
N HIS A 5 18.92 6.69 -10.98
CA HIS A 5 19.11 5.89 -9.77
C HIS A 5 18.01 6.16 -8.73
N PHE A 6 17.69 7.44 -8.49
CA PHE A 6 16.63 7.84 -7.56
C PHE A 6 15.26 7.32 -8.01
N ASN A 7 14.90 7.52 -9.28
CA ASN A 7 13.64 7.05 -9.84
C ASN A 7 13.52 5.53 -9.78
N MET A 8 14.60 4.81 -10.04
CA MET A 8 14.64 3.36 -9.90
C MET A 8 14.43 2.92 -8.44
N ALA A 9 15.10 3.56 -7.49
CA ALA A 9 14.95 3.25 -6.07
C ALA A 9 13.51 3.47 -5.58
N VAL A 10 12.89 4.62 -5.94
CA VAL A 10 11.50 4.93 -5.61
C VAL A 10 10.56 3.89 -6.21
N ARG A 11 10.72 3.54 -7.49
CA ARG A 11 9.89 2.53 -8.16
C ARG A 11 10.02 1.16 -7.50
N LYS A 12 11.24 0.77 -7.10
CA LYS A 12 11.49 -0.50 -6.40
C LYS A 12 10.75 -0.53 -5.07
N PHE A 13 10.85 0.52 -4.26
CA PHE A 13 10.14 0.65 -2.99
C PHE A 13 8.61 0.55 -3.19
N LEU A 14 8.04 1.34 -4.10
CA LEU A 14 6.59 1.33 -4.34
C LEU A 14 6.09 -0.04 -4.86
N LYS A 15 6.91 -0.73 -5.66
CA LYS A 15 6.60 -2.09 -6.12
C LYS A 15 6.57 -3.09 -4.96
N GLU A 16 7.54 -3.02 -4.05
CA GLU A 16 7.60 -3.89 -2.87
C GLU A 16 6.39 -3.66 -1.97
N VAL A 17 6.05 -2.41 -1.67
CA VAL A 17 4.86 -2.02 -0.91
C VAL A 17 3.59 -2.57 -1.56
N GLY A 18 3.44 -2.40 -2.88
CA GLY A 18 2.26 -2.88 -3.61
C GLY A 18 2.11 -4.40 -3.57
N VAL A 19 3.18 -5.14 -3.88
CA VAL A 19 3.14 -6.62 -3.94
C VAL A 19 2.92 -7.24 -2.56
N THR A 20 3.56 -6.72 -1.52
CA THR A 20 3.39 -7.23 -0.15
C THR A 20 1.99 -6.94 0.39
N SER A 21 1.48 -5.73 0.18
CA SER A 21 0.13 -5.34 0.61
C SER A 21 -0.94 -6.17 -0.10
N GLN A 22 -0.78 -6.44 -1.40
CA GLN A 22 -1.70 -7.28 -2.16
C GLN A 22 -1.78 -8.70 -1.55
N ARG A 23 -0.64 -9.32 -1.23
CA ARG A 23 -0.62 -10.66 -0.63
C ARG A 23 -1.34 -10.70 0.71
N GLU A 24 -1.17 -9.69 1.55
CA GLU A 24 -1.88 -9.61 2.84
C GLU A 24 -3.39 -9.42 2.66
N ILE A 25 -3.81 -8.57 1.70
CA ILE A 25 -5.22 -8.41 1.37
C ILE A 25 -5.82 -9.75 0.92
N GLU A 26 -5.17 -10.44 -0.02
CA GLU A 26 -5.61 -11.76 -0.52
C GLU A 26 -5.68 -12.81 0.59
N ARG A 27 -4.72 -12.80 1.51
CA ARG A 27 -4.69 -13.71 2.67
C ARG A 27 -5.91 -13.50 3.56
N ILE A 28 -6.20 -12.26 3.96
CA ILE A 28 -7.33 -11.91 4.83
C ILE A 28 -8.67 -12.22 4.15
N VAL A 29 -8.79 -11.95 2.85
CA VAL A 29 -9.98 -12.30 2.05
C VAL A 29 -10.18 -13.83 2.05
N ARG A 30 -9.12 -14.60 1.83
CA ARG A 30 -9.17 -16.07 1.75
C ARG A 30 -9.46 -16.73 3.10
N GLU A 31 -8.96 -16.17 4.19
CA GLU A 31 -9.22 -16.65 5.56
C GLU A 31 -10.67 -16.41 6.01
N GLY A 32 -11.50 -15.73 5.20
CA GLY A 32 -12.89 -15.45 5.54
C GLY A 32 -13.06 -14.46 6.69
N ALA A 33 -11.99 -13.71 7.01
CA ALA A 33 -11.97 -12.74 8.11
C ALA A 33 -12.81 -11.48 7.82
N ILE A 34 -13.37 -11.36 6.61
CA ILE A 34 -14.14 -10.19 6.18
C ILE A 34 -15.63 -10.48 6.38
N LYS A 35 -16.23 -9.81 7.37
CA LYS A 35 -17.68 -9.80 7.56
C LYS A 35 -18.32 -8.80 6.59
N GLY A 36 -18.80 -9.29 5.44
CA GLY A 36 -19.57 -8.50 4.48
C GLY A 36 -19.01 -8.54 3.05
N THR A 37 -19.54 -7.66 2.20
CA THR A 37 -19.22 -7.60 0.76
C THR A 37 -18.22 -6.50 0.41
N SER A 38 -17.57 -5.87 1.40
CA SER A 38 -16.62 -4.80 1.14
C SER A 38 -15.47 -4.76 2.15
N LEU A 39 -14.30 -4.32 1.69
CA LEU A 39 -13.09 -4.17 2.46
C LEU A 39 -12.59 -2.73 2.34
N ARG A 40 -12.61 -2.00 3.46
CA ARG A 40 -12.02 -0.66 3.54
C ARG A 40 -10.53 -0.76 3.85
N LEU A 41 -9.71 -0.12 3.04
CA LEU A 41 -8.26 -0.12 3.11
C LEU A 41 -7.73 1.30 3.26
N ARG A 42 -6.64 1.44 4.01
CA ARG A 42 -5.89 2.69 4.19
C ARG A 42 -4.40 2.39 4.13
N MET A 43 -3.68 3.12 3.29
CA MET A 43 -2.21 3.15 3.24
C MET A 43 -1.74 4.52 3.71
N THR A 44 -0.64 4.58 4.45
CA THR A 44 -0.01 5.84 4.87
C THR A 44 1.49 5.79 4.57
N LEU A 45 1.98 6.77 3.82
CA LEU A 45 3.40 6.99 3.55
C LEU A 45 3.88 8.18 4.38
N THR A 46 4.84 7.92 5.26
CA THR A 46 5.49 8.90 6.15
C THR A 46 7.00 8.69 6.13
N SER A 47 7.75 9.70 6.58
CA SER A 47 9.20 9.62 6.79
C SER A 47 9.57 10.34 8.07
N ASP A 48 10.38 9.70 8.91
CA ASP A 48 10.88 10.31 10.15
C ASP A 48 11.89 11.43 9.84
N ASP A 49 12.60 11.31 8.71
CA ASP A 49 13.57 12.30 8.23
C ASP A 49 12.91 13.52 7.58
N GLN A 50 11.66 13.37 7.10
CA GLN A 50 10.89 14.45 6.47
C GLN A 50 9.48 14.53 7.07
N PRO A 51 9.28 15.32 8.14
CA PRO A 51 8.00 15.46 8.81
C PRO A 51 6.87 16.00 7.92
N ALA A 52 7.20 16.71 6.83
CA ALA A 52 6.21 17.19 5.87
C ALA A 52 5.63 16.07 4.98
N LEU A 53 6.29 14.92 4.91
CA LEU A 53 5.80 13.78 4.13
C LEU A 53 4.75 13.03 4.95
N LYS A 54 3.48 13.32 4.65
CA LYS A 54 2.33 12.52 5.09
C LYS A 54 1.35 12.39 3.94
N HIS A 55 1.35 11.23 3.31
CA HIS A 55 0.44 10.90 2.22
C HIS A 55 -0.45 9.72 2.62
N VAL A 56 -1.76 9.87 2.47
CA VAL A 56 -2.74 8.85 2.83
C VAL A 56 -3.56 8.49 1.60
N VAL A 57 -3.68 7.20 1.33
CA VAL A 57 -4.53 6.65 0.27
C VAL A 57 -5.58 5.78 0.94
N GLU A 58 -6.84 6.09 0.68
CA GLU A 58 -7.99 5.33 1.18
C GLU A 58 -8.80 4.79 0.02
N THR A 59 -9.20 3.53 0.12
CA THR A 59 -10.09 2.90 -0.87
C THR A 59 -11.01 1.91 -0.20
N THR A 60 -12.15 1.65 -0.84
CA THR A 60 -13.06 0.57 -0.44
C THR A 60 -13.20 -0.37 -1.64
N ILE A 61 -12.85 -1.63 -1.44
CA ILE A 61 -12.97 -2.69 -2.45
C ILE A 61 -14.27 -3.44 -2.20
N GLU A 62 -15.12 -3.57 -3.22
CA GLU A 62 -16.26 -4.50 -3.18
C GLU A 62 -15.78 -5.93 -3.51
N LEU A 63 -16.16 -6.91 -2.68
CA LEU A 63 -15.77 -8.33 -2.80
C LEU A 63 -16.86 -9.17 -3.47
N ARG A 64 -17.74 -8.52 -4.25
CA ARG A 64 -18.88 -9.18 -4.93
C ARG A 64 -18.42 -10.05 -6.09
#